data_AF-A0A9P4SHZ7-F1
#
_entry.id   AF-A0A9P4SHZ7-F1
#
_cell.length_a   1.000
_cell.length_b   1.000
_cell.length_c   1.000
_cell.angle_alpha   90.00
_cell.angle_beta   90.00
_cell.angle_gamma   90.00
#
_symmetry.space_group_name_H-M   'P 1'
#
loop_
_entity.id
_entity.type
_entity.pdbx_description
1 polymer ?
#
loop_
_entity_poly.entity_id
_entity_poly.type
_entity_poly.pdbx_seq_one_letter_code
_entity_poly.pdbx_strand_id
1 'polypeptide(L)'
;MSELRERLEYLGLSQYFDAFVAEGFDSWETVLDITEPDLASLEVKLGHRRKLQRAIRESRSTSIDSSLPPTFSRGLSGDGSYRSDESGPETRQKRTDPFGAVASGSSTKRRYRRHPKPDEHAPERPASAYVIFSNQTREELKGQELSFADIAKVVGERWQVLPSDVREVFESQAAVAKEKYYLELAEYKKTSQYAQYQTYLQEFRAKHASNTSDKRSKLETETSISTQGS
;
A
#
# COMPACT_ATOMS: atom_id res chain seq x y z
N MET A 1 6.00 -36.48 -24.24
CA MET A 1 6.16 -35.65 -23.03
C MET A 1 4.85 -34.91 -22.85
N SER A 2 4.18 -35.04 -21.71
CA SER A 2 2.81 -34.54 -21.50
C SER A 2 2.80 -33.01 -21.47
N GLU A 3 1.99 -32.36 -22.31
CA GLU A 3 1.83 -30.89 -22.40
C GLU A 3 1.61 -30.22 -21.03
N LEU A 4 0.90 -30.91 -20.13
CA LEU A 4 0.68 -30.48 -18.75
C LEU A 4 1.99 -30.28 -17.97
N ARG A 5 2.97 -31.19 -18.15
CA ARG A 5 4.26 -31.14 -17.45
C ARG A 5 5.04 -29.88 -17.83
N GLU A 6 5.08 -29.55 -19.12
CA GLU A 6 5.76 -28.37 -19.64
C GLU A 6 5.12 -27.07 -19.12
N ARG A 7 3.78 -27.03 -19.07
CA ARG A 7 3.03 -25.88 -18.53
C ARG A 7 3.26 -25.70 -17.03
N LEU A 8 3.22 -26.78 -16.25
CA LEU A 8 3.52 -26.74 -14.82
C LEU A 8 4.97 -26.35 -14.56
N GLU A 9 5.93 -26.86 -15.36
CA GLU A 9 7.34 -26.51 -15.27
C GLU A 9 7.58 -25.02 -15.55
N TYR A 10 6.95 -24.46 -16.59
CA TYR A 10 6.98 -23.03 -16.89
C TYR A 10 6.46 -22.17 -15.73
N LEU A 11 5.43 -22.64 -15.01
CA LEU A 11 4.87 -21.96 -13.84
C LEU A 11 5.70 -22.17 -12.54
N GLY A 12 6.72 -23.04 -12.58
CA GLY A 12 7.49 -23.48 -11.43
C GLY A 12 6.68 -24.36 -10.46
N LEU A 13 5.78 -25.17 -11.00
CA LEU A 13 4.80 -26.02 -10.30
C LEU A 13 4.94 -27.51 -10.65
N SER A 14 6.06 -27.92 -11.28
CA SER A 14 6.31 -29.31 -11.70
C SER A 14 6.20 -30.33 -10.57
N GLN A 15 6.46 -29.92 -9.33
CA GLN A 15 6.32 -30.75 -8.12
C GLN A 15 4.89 -31.30 -7.89
N TYR A 16 3.87 -30.72 -8.51
CA TYR A 16 2.49 -31.21 -8.38
C TYR A 16 2.08 -32.15 -9.50
N PHE A 17 2.90 -32.34 -10.54
CA PHE A 17 2.53 -33.10 -11.74
C PHE A 17 1.99 -34.50 -11.42
N ASP A 18 2.67 -35.25 -10.56
CA ASP A 18 2.27 -36.61 -10.20
C ASP A 18 0.92 -36.63 -9.45
N ALA A 19 0.65 -35.61 -8.62
CA ALA A 19 -0.61 -35.48 -7.90
C ALA A 19 -1.79 -35.14 -8.83
N PHE A 20 -1.56 -34.30 -9.84
CA PHE A 20 -2.57 -34.00 -10.87
C PHE A 20 -2.90 -35.25 -11.70
N VAL A 21 -1.88 -35.99 -12.15
CA VAL A 21 -2.07 -37.22 -12.95
C VAL A 21 -2.78 -38.31 -12.14
N ALA A 22 -2.44 -38.48 -10.86
CA ALA A 22 -3.07 -39.47 -9.99
C ALA A 22 -4.59 -39.23 -9.81
N GLU A 23 -5.01 -37.97 -9.84
CA GLU A 23 -6.41 -37.55 -9.69
C GLU A 23 -7.12 -37.35 -11.04
N GLY A 24 -6.49 -37.78 -12.14
CA GLY A 24 -7.10 -37.79 -13.48
C GLY A 24 -6.95 -36.50 -14.28
N PHE A 25 -6.13 -35.54 -13.81
CA PHE A 25 -5.76 -34.34 -14.55
C PHE A 25 -4.45 -34.58 -15.30
N ASP A 26 -4.52 -35.26 -16.44
CA ASP A 26 -3.35 -35.66 -17.24
C ASP A 26 -2.99 -34.69 -18.38
N SER A 27 -3.87 -33.71 -18.65
CA SER A 27 -3.79 -32.76 -19.76
C SER A 27 -4.05 -31.32 -19.32
N TRP A 28 -3.53 -30.33 -20.06
CA TRP A 28 -3.79 -28.93 -19.74
C TRP A 28 -5.27 -28.57 -19.87
N GLU A 29 -5.99 -29.21 -20.79
CA GLU A 29 -7.43 -29.03 -21.02
C GLU A 29 -8.27 -29.39 -19.79
N THR A 30 -8.03 -30.57 -19.18
CA THR A 30 -8.70 -30.97 -17.93
C THR A 30 -8.38 -30.04 -16.76
N VAL A 31 -7.17 -29.45 -16.74
CA VAL A 31 -6.76 -28.46 -15.73
C VAL A 31 -7.43 -27.11 -15.93
N LEU A 32 -7.93 -26.78 -17.13
CA LEU A 32 -8.68 -25.53 -17.32
C LEU A 32 -9.97 -25.52 -16.49
N ASP A 33 -10.58 -26.68 -16.26
CA ASP A 33 -11.86 -26.81 -15.57
C ASP A 33 -11.73 -27.09 -14.07
N ILE A 34 -10.49 -27.19 -13.56
CA ILE A 34 -10.25 -27.42 -12.15
C ILE A 34 -10.73 -26.25 -11.29
N THR A 35 -11.45 -26.56 -10.22
CA THR A 35 -11.99 -25.54 -9.32
C THR A 35 -11.07 -25.30 -8.11
N GLU A 36 -11.32 -24.22 -7.36
CA GLU A 36 -10.55 -23.92 -6.15
C GLU A 36 -10.58 -25.01 -5.06
N PRO A 37 -11.71 -25.70 -4.78
CA PRO A 37 -11.72 -26.80 -3.82
C PRO A 37 -10.92 -28.00 -4.33
N ASP A 38 -10.95 -28.33 -5.62
CA ASP A 38 -10.17 -29.44 -6.18
C ASP A 38 -8.66 -29.20 -5.99
N LEU A 39 -8.21 -27.98 -6.28
CA LEU A 39 -6.83 -27.55 -6.01
C LEU A 39 -6.46 -27.56 -4.53
N ALA A 40 -7.44 -27.37 -3.63
CA ALA A 40 -7.21 -27.47 -2.20
C ALA A 40 -7.05 -28.94 -1.76
N SER A 41 -7.84 -29.85 -2.32
CA SER A 41 -7.74 -31.29 -2.10
C SER A 41 -6.42 -31.87 -2.60
N LEU A 42 -5.85 -31.33 -3.69
CA LEU A 42 -4.52 -31.65 -4.21
C LEU A 42 -3.35 -31.06 -3.38
N GLU A 43 -3.62 -30.49 -2.20
CA GLU A 43 -2.66 -29.83 -1.31
C GLU A 43 -1.80 -28.74 -1.98
N VAL A 44 -2.31 -28.13 -3.05
CA VAL A 44 -1.59 -27.06 -3.74
C VAL A 44 -1.59 -25.82 -2.84
N LYS A 45 -0.40 -25.30 -2.53
CA LYS A 45 -0.26 -24.11 -1.67
C LYS A 45 -1.02 -22.93 -2.26
N LEU A 46 -1.63 -22.08 -1.41
CA LEU A 46 -2.50 -20.97 -1.85
C LEU A 46 -1.83 -20.04 -2.89
N GLY A 47 -0.52 -19.78 -2.75
CA GLY A 47 0.23 -19.00 -3.72
C GLY A 47 0.38 -19.69 -5.09
N HIS A 48 0.52 -21.01 -5.09
CA HIS A 48 0.62 -21.83 -6.30
C HIS A 48 -0.74 -21.97 -7.00
N ARG A 49 -1.82 -22.15 -6.22
CA ARG A 49 -3.20 -22.11 -6.73
C ARG A 49 -3.49 -20.81 -7.47
N ARG A 50 -3.12 -19.66 -6.88
CA ARG A 50 -3.28 -18.35 -7.52
C ARG A 50 -2.48 -18.20 -8.82
N LYS A 51 -1.26 -18.75 -8.88
CA LYS A 51 -0.45 -18.78 -10.11
C LYS A 51 -1.13 -19.61 -11.19
N LEU A 52 -1.62 -20.80 -10.85
CA LEU A 52 -2.29 -21.70 -11.77
C LEU A 52 -3.62 -21.12 -12.27
N GLN A 53 -4.47 -20.59 -11.38
CA GLN A 53 -5.71 -19.90 -11.74
C GLN A 53 -5.48 -18.68 -12.65
N ARG A 54 -4.38 -17.94 -12.44
CA ARG A 54 -4.00 -16.84 -13.35
C ARG A 54 -3.63 -17.38 -14.73
N ALA A 55 -2.84 -18.44 -14.81
CA ALA A 55 -2.45 -19.08 -16.06
C ALA A 55 -3.67 -19.66 -16.81
N ILE A 56 -4.60 -20.30 -16.10
CA ILE A 56 -5.87 -20.78 -16.65
C ILE A 56 -6.67 -19.62 -17.26
N ARG A 57 -6.82 -18.51 -16.52
CA ARG A 57 -7.52 -17.31 -17.04
C ARG A 57 -6.83 -16.73 -18.28
N GLU A 58 -5.51 -16.67 -18.28
CA GLU A 58 -4.72 -16.15 -19.41
C GLU A 58 -4.85 -17.04 -20.65
N SER A 59 -4.82 -18.36 -20.47
CA SER A 59 -5.04 -19.32 -21.57
C SER A 59 -6.48 -19.31 -22.12
N ARG A 60 -7.47 -19.04 -21.26
CA ARG A 60 -8.88 -18.81 -21.66
C ARG A 60 -9.08 -17.48 -22.38
N SER A 61 -8.21 -16.49 -22.16
CA SER A 61 -8.26 -15.20 -22.87
C SER A 61 -7.54 -15.22 -24.21
N THR A 62 -6.51 -16.06 -24.39
CA THR A 62 -5.82 -16.20 -25.68
C THR A 62 -6.65 -16.90 -26.77
N SER A 63 -7.78 -17.53 -26.40
CA SER A 63 -8.73 -18.12 -27.36
C SER A 63 -9.86 -17.17 -27.79
N ILE A 64 -9.95 -15.95 -27.24
CA ILE A 64 -11.02 -14.97 -27.54
C ILE A 64 -10.43 -13.57 -27.81
N ASP A 65 -9.37 -13.46 -28.61
CA ASP A 65 -8.93 -12.15 -29.11
C ASP A 65 -8.52 -12.18 -30.58
N SER A 66 -9.54 -12.33 -31.42
CA SER A 66 -9.60 -11.62 -32.70
C SER A 66 -10.79 -10.67 -32.62
N SER A 67 -10.48 -9.37 -32.57
CA SER A 67 -11.37 -8.22 -32.79
C SER A 67 -12.12 -7.66 -31.56
N LEU A 68 -11.60 -6.57 -30.97
CA LEU A 68 -11.99 -5.17 -31.24
C LEU A 68 -11.46 -4.21 -30.15
N PRO A 69 -11.22 -2.92 -30.47
CA PRO A 69 -10.62 -1.95 -29.55
C PRO A 69 -11.67 -1.34 -28.61
N PRO A 70 -11.30 -0.92 -27.37
CA PRO A 70 -12.21 -0.22 -26.49
C PRO A 70 -12.26 1.27 -26.84
N THR A 71 -13.31 1.69 -27.53
CA THR A 71 -13.80 3.07 -27.48
C THR A 71 -14.62 3.24 -26.20
N PHE A 72 -14.16 4.03 -25.24
CA PHE A 72 -15.08 4.73 -24.32
C PHE A 72 -14.46 6.03 -23.81
N SER A 73 -14.89 7.11 -24.45
CA SER A 73 -14.90 8.46 -23.91
C SER A 73 -15.94 8.53 -22.79
N ARG A 74 -15.54 8.90 -21.56
CA ARG A 74 -16.47 9.48 -20.57
C ARG A 74 -15.74 10.28 -19.49
N GLY A 75 -16.06 11.58 -19.45
CA GLY A 75 -16.35 12.27 -18.18
C GLY A 75 -15.19 12.94 -17.46
N LEU A 76 -14.79 14.13 -17.94
CA LEU A 76 -14.20 15.16 -17.09
C LEU A 76 -15.29 15.72 -16.17
N SER A 77 -15.10 15.60 -14.85
CA SER A 77 -15.86 16.34 -13.84
C SER A 77 -14.90 16.86 -12.77
N GLY A 78 -15.09 18.14 -12.44
CA GLY A 78 -14.15 19.03 -11.76
C GLY A 78 -13.68 18.58 -10.37
N ASP A 79 -12.38 18.67 -10.18
CA ASP A 79 -11.70 18.68 -8.89
C ASP A 79 -11.76 20.09 -8.29
N GLY A 80 -12.59 20.27 -7.28
CA GLY A 80 -12.66 21.46 -6.44
C GLY A 80 -11.96 21.20 -5.10
N SER A 81 -10.65 20.98 -5.13
CA SER A 81 -9.81 20.83 -3.94
C SER A 81 -9.47 22.20 -3.34
N TYR A 82 -10.25 22.63 -2.34
CA TYR A 82 -9.90 23.73 -1.43
C TYR A 82 -8.67 23.35 -0.59
N ARG A 83 -7.49 23.80 -1.02
CA ARG A 83 -6.24 23.76 -0.27
C ARG A 83 -5.99 25.13 0.33
N SER A 84 -6.18 25.26 1.64
CA SER A 84 -5.59 26.34 2.44
C SER A 84 -4.60 25.72 3.42
N ASP A 85 -3.31 25.87 3.14
CA ASP A 85 -2.29 26.16 4.15
C ASP A 85 -1.03 26.67 3.42
N GLU A 86 -0.79 27.97 3.58
CA GLU A 86 0.38 28.70 3.09
C GLU A 86 1.35 28.85 4.26
N SER A 87 2.53 28.20 4.16
CA SER A 87 3.85 28.78 4.51
C SER A 87 4.95 27.71 4.55
N GLY A 88 5.88 27.79 3.59
CA GLY A 88 7.16 27.06 3.63
C GLY A 88 7.93 27.20 2.30
N PRO A 89 9.13 27.82 2.27
CA PRO A 89 9.83 28.14 1.03
C PRO A 89 10.51 26.93 0.36
N GLU A 90 10.73 27.10 -0.94
CA GLU A 90 11.04 26.17 -2.02
C GLU A 90 12.21 25.19 -1.82
N THR A 91 12.07 23.98 -2.37
CA THR A 91 12.80 23.52 -3.59
C THR A 91 12.50 22.05 -3.85
N ARG A 92 11.51 21.77 -4.71
CA ARG A 92 11.30 20.42 -5.27
C ARG A 92 11.44 20.48 -6.78
N GLN A 93 12.68 20.39 -7.25
CA GLN A 93 12.98 20.17 -8.66
C GLN A 93 12.35 18.84 -9.11
N LYS A 94 11.21 18.95 -9.79
CA LYS A 94 10.51 17.86 -10.45
C LYS A 94 11.23 17.59 -11.77
N ARG A 95 12.27 16.75 -11.74
CA ARG A 95 12.86 16.20 -12.97
C ARG A 95 11.83 15.28 -13.61
N THR A 96 11.28 15.72 -14.74
CA THR A 96 10.51 14.90 -15.66
C THR A 96 11.51 14.18 -16.55
N ASP A 97 11.70 12.89 -16.36
CA ASP A 97 12.37 12.06 -17.37
C ASP A 97 11.31 11.63 -18.41
N PRO A 98 11.46 12.03 -19.68
CA PRO A 98 10.64 11.51 -20.76
C PRO A 98 11.39 10.30 -21.34
N PHE A 99 10.91 9.08 -21.17
CA PHE A 99 11.06 8.00 -22.16
C PHE A 99 10.31 6.77 -21.66
N GLY A 100 9.19 6.48 -22.34
CA GLY A 100 8.48 5.22 -22.19
C GLY A 100 9.34 4.09 -22.75
N ALA A 101 9.72 3.17 -21.87
CA ALA A 101 10.18 1.84 -22.25
C ALA A 101 9.09 0.85 -21.83
N VAL A 102 8.39 0.32 -22.83
CA VAL A 102 7.47 -0.80 -22.70
C VAL A 102 8.30 -2.02 -22.31
N ALA A 103 8.26 -2.41 -21.04
CA ALA A 103 8.90 -3.64 -20.57
C ALA A 103 7.86 -4.50 -19.84
N SER A 104 7.62 -5.65 -20.46
CA SER A 104 6.93 -6.86 -20.01
C SER A 104 6.72 -7.01 -18.49
N GLY A 105 5.50 -7.41 -18.14
CA GLY A 105 5.02 -7.47 -16.77
C GLY A 105 5.78 -8.44 -15.87
N SER A 106 6.56 -7.88 -14.95
CA SER A 106 6.83 -8.53 -13.68
C SER A 106 6.19 -7.70 -12.56
N SER A 107 5.15 -8.25 -11.94
CA SER A 107 4.54 -7.70 -10.74
C SER A 107 5.51 -7.87 -9.57
N THR A 108 6.53 -7.01 -9.50
CA THR A 108 7.37 -6.95 -8.30
C THR A 108 6.53 -6.35 -7.19
N LYS A 109 6.01 -7.21 -6.32
CA LYS A 109 5.31 -6.82 -5.08
C LYS A 109 6.13 -5.74 -4.38
N ARG A 110 5.56 -4.53 -4.23
CA ARG A 110 6.21 -3.40 -3.57
C ARG A 110 6.76 -3.86 -2.22
N ARG A 111 8.08 -3.72 -2.01
CA ARG A 111 8.69 -4.11 -0.73
C ARG A 111 8.16 -3.21 0.38
N TYR A 112 7.73 -3.83 1.47
CA TYR A 112 7.35 -3.12 2.68
C TYR A 112 8.56 -2.34 3.23
N ARG A 113 8.40 -1.03 3.41
CA ARG A 113 9.38 -0.18 4.09
C ARG A 113 8.98 -0.11 5.55
N ARG A 114 9.89 -0.47 6.46
CA ARG A 114 9.64 -0.37 7.90
C ARG A 114 9.63 1.11 8.30
N HIS A 115 8.74 1.47 9.21
CA HIS A 115 8.70 2.79 9.84
C HIS A 115 9.41 2.75 11.19
N PRO A 116 10.04 3.87 11.64
CA PRO A 116 10.57 3.96 12.99
C PRO A 116 9.47 3.75 14.03
N LYS A 117 9.84 3.21 15.20
CA LYS A 117 8.90 3.12 16.32
C LYS A 117 8.50 4.52 16.78
N PRO A 118 7.21 4.76 17.12
CA PRO A 118 6.80 5.97 17.80
C PRO A 118 7.54 6.14 19.14
N ASP A 119 7.70 7.39 19.54
CA ASP A 119 8.27 7.76 20.84
C ASP A 119 7.15 7.79 21.89
N GLU A 120 7.33 7.09 23.01
CA GLU A 120 6.34 7.04 24.11
C GLU A 120 6.37 8.31 24.98
N HIS A 121 7.49 9.05 24.97
CA HIS A 121 7.67 10.24 25.81
C HIS A 121 7.43 11.55 25.06
N ALA A 122 7.27 11.48 23.73
CA ALA A 122 6.97 12.67 22.95
C ALA A 122 5.54 13.13 23.24
N PRO A 123 5.30 14.44 23.42
CA PRO A 123 3.95 14.96 23.55
C PRO A 123 3.12 14.59 22.31
N GLU A 124 1.85 14.27 22.52
CA GLU A 124 0.96 13.90 21.44
C GLU A 124 0.60 15.10 20.57
N ARG A 125 0.36 14.87 19.28
CA ARG A 125 0.01 15.95 18.35
C ARG A 125 -1.35 16.55 18.76
N PRO A 126 -1.46 17.89 18.86
CA PRO A 126 -2.69 18.53 19.30
C PRO A 126 -3.80 18.33 18.27
N ALA A 127 -5.03 18.19 18.75
CA ALA A 127 -6.21 18.07 17.90
C ALA A 127 -6.48 19.42 17.18
N SER A 128 -6.85 19.34 15.90
CA SER A 128 -7.33 20.52 15.16
C SER A 128 -8.78 20.86 15.52
N ALA A 129 -9.24 22.07 15.17
CA ALA A 129 -10.61 22.53 15.42
C ALA A 129 -11.66 21.53 14.92
N TYR A 130 -11.48 21.03 13.69
CA TYR A 130 -12.34 20.00 13.12
C TYR A 130 -12.28 18.69 13.92
N VAL A 131 -11.10 18.26 14.36
CA VAL A 131 -10.97 17.01 15.14
C VAL A 131 -11.67 17.14 16.48
N ILE A 132 -11.52 18.27 17.17
CA ILE A 132 -12.22 18.57 18.42
C ILE A 132 -13.74 18.50 18.22
N PHE A 133 -14.26 19.22 17.21
CA PHE A 133 -15.68 19.17 16.84
C PHE A 133 -16.15 17.76 16.47
N SER A 134 -15.37 17.04 15.68
CA SER A 134 -15.70 15.68 15.23
C SER A 134 -15.79 14.70 16.39
N ASN A 135 -14.94 14.84 17.40
CA ASN A 135 -14.95 13.99 18.59
C ASN A 135 -16.18 14.29 19.44
N GLN A 136 -16.51 15.57 19.67
CA GLN A 136 -17.72 15.96 20.38
C GLN A 136 -18.99 15.46 19.68
N THR A 137 -19.09 15.67 18.37
CA THR A 137 -20.25 15.21 17.59
C THR A 137 -20.34 13.67 17.58
N ARG A 138 -19.21 12.96 17.54
CA ARG A 138 -19.19 11.49 17.66
C ARG A 138 -19.65 11.04 19.04
N GLU A 139 -19.32 11.77 20.10
CA GLU A 139 -19.79 11.50 21.46
C GLU A 139 -21.29 11.77 21.61
N GLU A 140 -21.82 12.82 20.99
CA GLU A 140 -23.28 13.08 20.95
C GLU A 140 -24.05 11.97 20.23
N LEU A 141 -23.47 11.44 19.14
CA LEU A 141 -24.07 10.37 18.35
C LEU A 141 -23.75 8.97 18.91
N LYS A 142 -22.98 8.89 20.01
CA LYS A 142 -22.60 7.64 20.65
C LYS A 142 -23.83 7.03 21.31
N GLY A 143 -24.34 5.95 20.72
CA GLY A 143 -25.57 5.28 21.15
C GLY A 143 -26.65 5.24 20.08
N GLN A 144 -26.47 5.95 18.96
CA GLN A 144 -27.27 5.71 17.76
C GLN A 144 -26.71 4.50 17.00
N GLU A 145 -27.59 3.68 16.41
CA GLU A 145 -27.20 2.53 15.57
C GLU A 145 -26.70 2.98 14.18
N LEU A 146 -25.89 4.04 14.13
CA LEU A 146 -25.28 4.53 12.91
C LEU A 146 -23.92 3.88 12.71
N SER A 147 -23.64 3.51 11.45
CA SER A 147 -22.31 3.06 11.07
C SER A 147 -21.29 4.19 11.25
N PHE A 148 -20.04 3.84 11.55
CA PHE A 148 -18.93 4.79 11.61
C PHE A 148 -18.85 5.66 10.33
N ALA A 149 -19.13 5.06 9.16
CA ALA A 149 -19.12 5.77 7.89
C ALA A 149 -20.22 6.84 7.82
N ASP A 150 -21.40 6.56 8.38
CA ASP A 150 -22.52 7.51 8.36
C ASP A 150 -22.34 8.61 9.39
N ILE A 151 -21.79 8.29 10.56
CA ILE A 151 -21.36 9.30 11.55
C ILE A 151 -20.33 10.24 10.92
N ALA A 152 -19.35 9.73 10.18
CA ALA A 152 -18.34 10.55 9.51
C ALA A 152 -18.96 11.52 8.47
N LYS A 153 -19.98 11.08 7.72
CA LYS A 153 -20.71 11.95 6.78
C LYS A 153 -21.43 13.08 7.52
N VAL A 154 -22.21 12.73 8.56
CA VAL A 154 -22.97 13.70 9.36
C VAL A 154 -22.04 14.74 9.99
N VAL A 155 -20.90 14.32 10.55
CA VAL A 155 -19.90 15.23 11.11
C VAL A 155 -19.37 16.19 10.04
N GLY A 156 -19.05 15.67 8.84
CA GLY A 156 -18.58 16.48 7.72
C GLY A 156 -19.60 17.55 7.31
N GLU A 157 -20.85 17.15 7.13
CA GLU A 157 -21.95 18.06 6.76
C GLU A 157 -22.18 19.13 7.83
N ARG A 158 -22.24 18.73 9.11
CA ARG A 158 -22.43 19.69 10.22
C ARG A 158 -21.29 20.69 10.31
N TRP A 159 -20.05 20.28 10.05
CA TRP A 159 -18.90 21.19 10.06
C TRP A 159 -18.97 22.23 8.92
N GLN A 160 -19.44 21.83 7.73
CA GLN A 160 -19.54 22.75 6.58
C GLN A 160 -20.63 23.81 6.78
N VAL A 161 -21.73 23.46 7.47
CA VAL A 161 -22.86 24.37 7.74
C VAL A 161 -22.70 25.08 9.09
N LEU A 162 -21.65 24.79 9.86
CA LEU A 162 -21.41 25.38 11.17
C LEU A 162 -21.23 26.90 11.06
N PRO A 163 -21.93 27.71 11.88
CA PRO A 163 -21.76 29.17 11.86
C PRO A 163 -20.34 29.56 12.26
N SER A 164 -19.85 30.69 11.70
CA SER A 164 -18.50 31.21 11.93
C SER A 164 -18.18 31.36 13.40
N ASP A 165 -19.12 31.87 14.19
CA ASP A 165 -18.90 32.21 15.60
C ASP A 165 -18.66 30.94 16.43
N VAL A 166 -19.39 29.85 16.14
CA VAL A 166 -19.20 28.57 16.80
C VAL A 166 -17.92 27.89 16.32
N ARG A 167 -17.61 28.02 15.02
CA ARG A 167 -16.36 27.52 14.45
C ARG A 167 -15.13 28.20 15.07
N GLU A 168 -15.21 29.50 15.32
CA GLU A 168 -14.15 30.28 15.97
C GLU A 168 -13.85 29.78 17.39
N VAL A 169 -14.88 29.36 18.14
CA VAL A 169 -14.69 28.74 19.46
C VAL A 169 -13.83 27.47 19.34
N PHE A 170 -14.09 26.62 18.35
CA PHE A 170 -13.27 25.42 18.12
C PHE A 170 -11.87 25.74 17.61
N GLU A 171 -11.71 26.78 16.80
CA GLU A 171 -10.42 27.26 16.32
C GLU A 171 -9.58 27.83 17.48
N SER A 172 -10.20 28.57 18.39
CA SER A 172 -9.57 29.06 19.62
C SER A 172 -9.14 27.91 20.54
N GLN A 173 -10.00 26.92 20.77
CA GLN A 173 -9.63 25.72 21.54
C GLN A 173 -8.45 24.95 20.91
N ALA A 174 -8.45 24.81 19.57
CA ALA A 174 -7.35 24.19 18.85
C ALA A 174 -6.06 25.01 18.95
N ALA A 175 -6.15 26.34 18.91
CA ALA A 175 -5.00 27.23 19.08
C ALA A 175 -4.37 27.07 20.47
N VAL A 176 -5.19 27.06 21.53
CA VAL A 176 -4.72 26.83 22.91
C VAL A 176 -4.06 25.46 23.06
N ALA A 177 -4.68 24.40 22.51
CA ALA A 177 -4.10 23.06 22.53
C ALA A 177 -2.77 23.01 21.77
N LYS A 178 -2.66 23.73 20.65
CA LYS A 178 -1.45 23.84 19.84
C LYS A 178 -0.33 24.57 20.58
N GLU A 179 -0.64 25.67 21.27
CA GLU A 179 0.33 26.40 22.09
C GLU A 179 0.85 25.55 23.25
N LYS A 180 -0.04 24.88 23.98
CA LYS A 180 0.33 23.95 25.05
C LYS A 180 1.27 22.86 24.54
N TYR A 181 0.95 22.25 23.40
CA TYR A 181 1.80 21.25 22.77
C TYR A 181 3.20 21.79 22.44
N TYR A 182 3.32 23.02 21.94
CA TYR A 182 4.63 23.58 21.62
C TYR A 182 5.48 23.84 22.86
N LEU A 183 4.86 24.25 23.97
CA LEU A 183 5.54 24.41 25.25
C LEU A 183 6.06 23.06 25.75
N GLU A 184 5.20 22.03 25.80
CA GLU A 184 5.58 20.67 26.19
C GLU A 184 6.65 20.08 25.27
N LEU A 185 6.56 20.33 23.96
CA LEU A 185 7.56 19.88 22.99
C LEU A 185 8.90 20.59 23.19
N ALA A 186 8.90 21.88 23.54
CA ALA A 186 10.12 22.63 23.82
C ALA A 186 10.80 22.12 25.09
N GLU A 187 10.04 21.74 26.10
CA GLU A 187 10.55 21.06 27.31
C GLU A 187 11.07 19.66 26.98
N TYR A 188 10.28 18.88 26.24
CA TYR A 188 10.63 17.52 25.83
C TYR A 188 11.97 17.47 25.08
N LYS A 189 12.20 18.41 24.16
CA LYS A 189 13.46 18.52 23.40
C LYS A 189 14.70 18.71 24.27
N LYS A 190 14.56 19.20 25.51
CA LYS A 190 15.67 19.39 26.46
C LYS A 190 15.96 18.13 27.28
N THR A 191 15.06 17.15 27.27
CA THR A 191 15.20 15.92 28.07
C THR A 191 16.20 14.95 27.45
N SER A 192 16.76 14.06 28.28
CA SER A 192 17.62 12.96 27.83
C SER A 192 16.87 11.94 26.97
N GLN A 193 15.56 11.78 27.18
CA GLN A 193 14.69 10.87 26.41
C GLN A 193 14.65 11.27 24.93
N TYR A 194 14.50 12.56 24.64
CA TYR A 194 14.54 13.06 23.27
C TYR A 194 15.88 12.76 22.59
N ALA A 195 17.00 12.93 23.30
CA ALA A 195 18.33 12.62 22.76
C ALA A 195 18.49 11.13 22.43
N GLN A 196 18.04 10.24 23.33
CA GLN A 196 18.05 8.79 23.08
C GLN A 196 17.20 8.42 21.86
N TYR A 197 16.01 9.03 21.74
CA TYR A 197 15.13 8.79 20.60
C TYR A 197 15.73 9.32 19.28
N GLN A 198 16.42 10.47 19.29
CA GLN A 198 17.14 10.96 18.12
C GLN A 198 18.25 9.99 17.67
N THR A 199 19.02 9.44 18.60
CA THR A 199 20.02 8.40 18.30
C THR A 199 19.37 7.16 17.69
N TYR A 200 18.28 6.68 18.27
CA TYR A 200 17.49 5.57 17.70
C TYR A 200 17.02 5.86 16.27
N LEU A 201 16.52 7.07 15.99
CA LEU A 201 16.10 7.45 14.64
C LEU A 201 17.27 7.47 13.64
N GLN A 202 18.45 7.90 14.05
CA GLN A 202 19.66 7.87 13.22
C GLN A 202 20.07 6.43 12.90
N GLU A 203 20.15 5.56 13.90
CA GLU A 203 20.46 4.14 13.73
C GLU A 203 19.44 3.42 12.85
N PHE A 204 18.15 3.70 13.06
CA PHE A 204 17.07 3.15 12.25
C PHE A 204 17.23 3.55 10.77
N ARG A 205 17.49 4.84 10.51
CA ARG A 205 17.74 5.33 9.15
C ARG A 205 18.99 4.68 8.54
N ALA A 206 20.10 4.60 9.27
CA ALA A 206 21.34 3.99 8.80
C ALA A 206 21.17 2.50 8.47
N LYS A 207 20.50 1.73 9.33
CA LYS A 207 20.22 0.30 9.13
C LYS A 207 19.30 0.04 7.94
N HIS A 208 18.35 0.94 7.69
CA HIS A 208 17.43 0.80 6.56
C HIS A 208 17.97 1.39 5.25
N ALA A 209 18.97 2.29 5.30
CA ALA A 209 19.71 2.75 4.13
C ALA A 209 20.72 1.70 3.63
N SER A 210 21.53 1.11 4.52
CA SER A 210 22.51 0.05 4.18
C SER A 210 21.87 -1.19 3.56
N ASN A 211 20.71 -1.62 4.06
CA ASN A 211 19.94 -2.72 3.45
C ASN A 211 19.52 -2.48 1.98
N THR A 212 19.53 -1.24 1.50
CA THR A 212 19.29 -0.92 0.09
C THR A 212 20.57 -0.94 -0.76
N SER A 213 21.74 -0.66 -0.17
CA SER A 213 23.04 -0.71 -0.86
C SER A 213 23.63 -2.13 -0.90
N ASP A 214 23.55 -2.89 0.19
CA ASP A 214 24.15 -4.23 0.30
C ASP A 214 23.48 -5.27 -0.60
N LYS A 215 22.22 -5.03 -1.00
CA LYS A 215 21.55 -5.86 -2.02
C LYS A 215 21.88 -5.48 -3.45
N ARG A 216 22.35 -4.25 -3.68
CA ARG A 216 22.77 -3.80 -5.02
C ARG A 216 24.16 -4.34 -5.33
N SER A 217 25.07 -4.35 -4.36
CA SER A 217 26.40 -4.95 -4.50
C SER A 217 26.36 -6.47 -4.69
N LYS A 218 25.43 -7.19 -4.03
CA LYS A 218 25.29 -8.64 -4.22
C LYS A 218 24.83 -9.06 -5.63
N LEU A 219 24.03 -8.24 -6.32
CA LEU A 219 23.63 -8.52 -7.71
C LEU A 219 24.80 -8.33 -8.71
N GLU A 220 25.72 -7.40 -8.44
CA GLU A 220 26.87 -7.14 -9.32
C GLU A 220 27.95 -8.23 -9.18
N THR A 221 28.11 -8.79 -7.98
CA THR A 221 29.05 -9.91 -7.76
C THR A 221 28.56 -11.20 -8.42
N GLU A 222 27.26 -11.49 -8.39
CA GLU A 222 26.69 -12.68 -9.03
C GLU A 222 26.65 -12.57 -10.58
N THR A 223 26.50 -11.35 -11.13
CA THR A 223 26.53 -11.13 -12.59
C THR A 223 27.94 -11.24 -13.19
N SER A 224 28.97 -10.85 -12.42
CA SER A 224 30.36 -10.86 -12.89
C SER A 224 31.00 -12.26 -12.91
N ILE A 225 30.54 -13.19 -12.05
CA ILE A 225 31.08 -14.55 -11.98
C ILE A 225 30.58 -15.42 -13.15
N SER A 226 29.42 -15.11 -13.75
CA SER A 226 28.84 -15.93 -14.83
C SER A 226 29.38 -15.61 -16.23
N THR A 227 30.30 -14.64 -16.40
CA THR A 227 30.83 -14.22 -17.72
C THR A 227 32.28 -14.70 -17.98
N GLN A 228 32.94 -15.37 -17.03
CA GLN A 228 34.32 -15.88 -17.19
C GLN A 228 34.43 -17.40 -17.31
N GLY A 229 33.32 -18.10 -17.59
CA GLY A 229 33.31 -19.56 -17.80
C GLY A 229 32.66 -19.94 -19.12
N SER A 230 33.31 -19.64 -20.24
CA SER A 230 33.06 -20.26 -21.56
C SER A 230 34.36 -20.29 -22.35
#